data_AF-A0A8F2W5W3-F1
#
_entry.id   AF-A0A8F2W5W3-F1
#
_cell.length_a   1.000
_cell.length_b   1.000
_cell.length_c   1.000
_cell.angle_alpha   90.00
_cell.angle_beta   90.00
_cell.angle_gamma   90.00
#
_symmetry.space_group_name_H-M   'P 1'
#
loop_
_entity.id
_entity.type
_entity.pdbx_description
1 polymer ?
#
loop_
_entity_poly.entity_id
_entity_poly.type
_entity_poly.pdbx_seq_one_letter_code
_entity_poly.pdbx_strand_id
1 'polypeptide(L)'
;MVFRFPVKFEIPKHVYVNGRVLKDAFKRTQVAEYEVTRNALRYIARNTTLPPKARLEAQLQLASMPKYTAPTQVKDRCIASGNSKWVISDFKLNRTEFRNRARRGQIPGVAIGSCQCITSECSETLDSRLSTLTHGLCPLENLTNFIMTDRP
;
A
#
# COMPACT_ATOMS: atom_id res chain seq x y z
N MET A 1 1.64 -30.38 15.47
CA MET A 1 1.91 -28.96 15.77
C MET A 1 0.60 -28.21 15.82
N VAL A 2 0.31 -27.48 16.90
CA VAL A 2 -0.87 -26.60 17.00
C VAL A 2 -0.61 -25.34 16.16
N PHE A 3 -1.57 -24.96 15.32
CA PHE A 3 -1.47 -23.76 14.49
C PHE A 3 -1.41 -22.51 15.39
N ARG A 4 -0.55 -21.54 15.06
CA ARG A 4 -0.33 -20.33 15.90
C ARG A 4 -1.58 -19.46 16.05
N PHE A 5 -2.51 -19.54 15.11
CA PHE A 5 -3.68 -18.70 15.02
C PHE A 5 -4.94 -19.53 15.29
N PRO A 6 -6.05 -18.92 15.73
CA PRO A 6 -7.28 -19.67 16.00
C PRO A 6 -7.91 -20.26 14.74
N VAL A 7 -7.66 -19.65 13.57
CA VAL A 7 -8.23 -20.05 12.28
C VAL A 7 -7.11 -20.29 11.28
N LYS A 8 -7.25 -21.30 10.42
CA LYS A 8 -6.30 -21.58 9.33
C LYS A 8 -6.49 -20.57 8.20
N PHE A 9 -5.41 -20.02 7.67
CA PHE A 9 -5.41 -19.11 6.53
C PHE A 9 -4.32 -19.50 5.53
N GLU A 10 -4.43 -18.99 4.30
CA GLU A 10 -3.46 -19.26 3.23
C GLU A 10 -2.20 -18.39 3.37
N ILE A 11 -1.03 -19.01 3.18
CA ILE A 11 0.25 -18.31 3.22
C ILE A 11 0.43 -17.53 1.91
N PRO A 12 0.83 -16.25 1.94
CA PRO A 12 1.04 -15.47 0.73
C PRO A 12 2.19 -16.02 -0.12
N LYS A 13 1.94 -16.24 -1.42
CA LYS A 13 2.88 -16.93 -2.34
C LYS A 13 4.01 -16.04 -2.88
N HIS A 14 3.73 -14.77 -3.17
CA HIS A 14 4.69 -13.84 -3.81
C HIS A 14 5.34 -12.85 -2.82
N VAL A 15 5.39 -13.21 -1.53
CA VAL A 15 5.87 -12.34 -0.46
C VAL A 15 6.97 -13.04 0.32
N TYR A 16 7.98 -12.29 0.76
CA TYR A 16 8.97 -12.78 1.69
C TYR A 16 8.31 -13.17 3.02
N VAL A 17 8.34 -14.47 3.32
CA VAL A 17 7.64 -15.03 4.49
C VAL A 17 8.46 -14.78 5.75
N ASN A 18 7.87 -14.06 6.70
CA ASN A 18 8.39 -13.84 8.04
C ASN A 18 7.23 -14.03 9.03
N GLY A 19 7.50 -14.43 10.28
CA GLY A 19 6.48 -14.53 11.32
C GLY A 19 5.66 -13.25 11.52
N ARG A 20 6.24 -12.07 11.27
CA ARG A 20 5.52 -10.78 11.30
C ARG A 20 4.58 -10.59 10.11
N VAL A 21 4.99 -11.05 8.93
CA VAL A 21 4.18 -11.02 7.70
C VAL A 21 3.02 -12.00 7.83
N LEU A 22 3.25 -13.20 8.37
CA LEU A 22 2.19 -14.18 8.63
C LEU A 22 1.12 -13.65 9.59
N LYS A 23 1.53 -12.97 10.67
CA LYS A 23 0.59 -12.29 11.57
C LYS A 23 -0.21 -11.19 10.86
N ASP A 24 0.41 -10.49 9.93
CA ASP A 24 -0.27 -9.41 9.19
C ASP A 24 -1.28 -9.96 8.17
N ALA A 25 -0.88 -11.01 7.44
CA ALA A 25 -1.75 -11.73 6.52
C ALA A 25 -2.99 -12.29 7.23
N PHE A 26 -2.81 -12.95 8.38
CA PHE A 26 -3.93 -13.42 9.19
C PHE A 26 -4.90 -12.29 9.61
N LYS A 27 -4.37 -11.14 10.04
CA LYS A 27 -5.25 -10.01 10.39
C LYS A 27 -6.02 -9.51 9.17
N ARG A 28 -5.41 -9.47 7.98
CA ARG A 28 -6.09 -9.01 6.76
C ARG A 28 -7.25 -9.92 6.37
N THR A 29 -7.07 -11.25 6.45
CA THR A 29 -8.16 -12.19 6.15
C THR A 29 -9.30 -12.04 7.14
N GLN A 30 -9.00 -11.95 8.44
CA GLN A 30 -10.01 -11.75 9.47
C GLN A 30 -10.70 -10.38 9.37
N VAL A 31 -9.98 -9.31 9.05
CA VAL A 31 -10.60 -7.99 8.83
C VAL A 31 -11.60 -8.06 7.67
N ALA A 32 -11.24 -8.72 6.57
CA ALA A 32 -12.15 -8.88 5.43
C ALA A 32 -13.41 -9.70 5.79
N GLU A 33 -13.26 -10.77 6.58
CA GLU A 33 -14.40 -11.58 7.04
C GLU A 33 -15.36 -10.80 7.95
N TYR A 34 -14.83 -9.99 8.87
CA TYR A 34 -15.61 -9.30 9.92
C TYR A 34 -15.90 -7.82 9.61
N GLU A 35 -15.63 -7.35 8.40
CA GLU A 35 -15.80 -5.93 8.04
C GLU A 35 -17.27 -5.50 8.12
N VAL A 36 -18.16 -6.28 7.48
CA VAL A 36 -19.60 -5.96 7.39
C VAL A 36 -20.23 -5.97 8.78
N THR A 37 -19.95 -6.99 9.58
CA THR A 37 -20.49 -7.13 10.94
C THR A 37 -20.03 -5.99 11.83
N ARG A 38 -18.73 -5.65 11.80
CA ARG A 38 -18.18 -4.55 12.58
C ARG A 38 -18.74 -3.20 12.14
N ASN A 39 -18.94 -2.98 10.84
CA ASN A 39 -19.51 -1.75 10.31
C ASN A 39 -20.98 -1.58 10.71
N ALA A 40 -21.77 -2.65 10.67
CA ALA A 40 -23.16 -2.65 11.13
C ALA A 40 -23.26 -2.30 12.63
N LEU A 41 -22.45 -2.94 13.49
CA LEU A 41 -22.41 -2.64 14.93
C LEU A 41 -21.98 -1.20 15.20
N ARG A 42 -20.98 -0.72 14.45
CA ARG A 42 -20.48 0.66 14.57
C ARG A 42 -21.54 1.69 14.17
N TYR A 43 -22.36 1.38 13.17
CA TYR A 43 -23.49 2.21 12.77
C TYR A 43 -24.55 2.28 13.88
N ILE A 44 -24.99 1.13 14.39
CA ILE A 44 -25.99 1.05 15.46
C ILE A 44 -25.53 1.80 16.72
N ALA A 45 -24.27 1.59 17.13
CA ALA A 45 -23.71 2.23 18.32
C ALA A 45 -23.70 3.77 18.25
N ARG A 46 -23.50 4.33 17.05
CA ARG A 46 -23.39 5.79 16.83
C ARG A 46 -24.71 6.45 16.49
N ASN A 47 -25.72 5.71 16.06
CA ASN A 47 -27.01 6.27 15.69
C ASN A 47 -27.75 6.78 16.93
N THR A 48 -28.14 8.06 16.92
CA THR A 48 -28.85 8.73 18.03
C THR A 48 -30.37 8.50 18.00
N THR A 49 -30.94 8.04 16.89
CA THR A 49 -32.39 7.80 16.77
C THR A 49 -32.83 6.48 17.39
N LEU A 50 -31.90 5.53 17.56
CA LEU A 50 -32.15 4.21 18.12
C LEU A 50 -32.27 4.24 19.65
N PRO A 51 -33.01 3.30 20.25
CA PRO A 51 -33.14 3.23 21.70
C PRO A 51 -31.77 3.03 22.37
N PRO A 52 -31.56 3.64 23.56
CA PRO A 52 -30.25 3.63 24.23
C PRO A 52 -29.77 2.22 24.59
N LYS A 53 -30.70 1.28 24.87
CA LYS A 53 -30.37 -0.13 25.13
C LYS A 53 -29.71 -0.81 23.94
N ALA A 54 -30.28 -0.68 22.74
CA ALA A 54 -29.73 -1.28 21.53
C ALA A 54 -28.33 -0.71 21.19
N ARG A 55 -28.12 0.59 21.46
CA ARG A 55 -26.82 1.23 21.30
C ARG A 55 -25.77 0.66 22.26
N LEU A 56 -26.15 0.47 23.52
CA LEU A 56 -25.29 -0.10 24.56
C LEU A 56 -24.91 -1.54 24.20
N GLU A 57 -25.88 -2.36 23.80
CA GLU A 57 -25.65 -3.75 23.37
C GLU A 57 -24.67 -3.82 22.19
N ALA A 58 -24.84 -2.97 21.17
CA ALA A 58 -23.92 -2.90 20.05
C ALA A 58 -22.50 -2.46 20.47
N GLN A 59 -22.37 -1.56 21.43
CA GLN A 59 -21.06 -1.15 21.98
C GLN A 59 -20.39 -2.30 22.75
N LEU A 60 -21.13 -3.04 23.56
CA LEU A 60 -20.63 -4.20 24.29
C LEU A 60 -20.17 -5.30 23.33
N GLN A 61 -20.95 -5.57 22.28
CA GLN A 61 -20.57 -6.53 21.23
C GLN A 61 -19.32 -6.07 20.48
N LEU A 62 -19.21 -4.79 20.13
CA LEU A 62 -18.02 -4.25 19.46
C LEU A 62 -16.76 -4.37 20.35
N ALA A 63 -16.93 -4.20 21.67
CA ALA A 63 -15.84 -4.34 22.64
C ALA A 63 -15.43 -5.80 22.88
N SER A 64 -16.36 -6.76 22.78
CA SER A 64 -16.07 -8.18 22.95
C SER A 64 -15.40 -8.82 21.73
N MET A 65 -15.52 -8.21 20.54
CA MET A 65 -14.88 -8.71 19.32
C MET A 65 -13.34 -8.80 19.45
N PRO A 66 -12.71 -9.82 18.84
CA PRO A 66 -11.27 -10.02 18.94
C PRO A 66 -10.50 -8.90 18.24
N LYS A 67 -9.37 -8.48 18.86
CA LYS A 67 -8.57 -7.33 18.41
C LYS A 67 -8.05 -7.42 16.98
N TYR A 68 -7.81 -8.63 16.45
CA TYR A 68 -7.31 -8.83 15.09
C TYR A 68 -8.33 -8.51 13.99
N THR A 69 -9.62 -8.35 14.34
CA THR A 69 -10.69 -7.92 13.41
C THR A 69 -10.71 -6.41 13.19
N ALA A 70 -9.97 -5.64 13.98
CA ALA A 70 -9.95 -4.19 13.84
C ALA A 70 -9.03 -3.77 12.67
N PRO A 71 -9.52 -2.97 11.71
CA PRO A 71 -8.72 -2.55 10.55
C PRO A 71 -7.48 -1.75 10.96
N THR A 72 -7.54 -1.02 12.08
CA THR A 72 -6.41 -0.26 12.65
C THR A 72 -5.19 -1.13 12.98
N GLN A 73 -5.35 -2.44 13.14
CA GLN A 73 -4.22 -3.34 13.43
C GLN A 73 -3.43 -3.73 12.19
N VAL A 74 -3.98 -3.57 10.99
CA VAL A 74 -3.30 -3.89 9.73
C VAL A 74 -2.18 -2.89 9.50
N LYS A 75 -1.00 -3.38 9.08
CA LYS A 75 0.15 -2.52 8.76
C LYS A 75 0.72 -2.91 7.42
N ASP A 76 1.12 -1.91 6.64
CA ASP A 76 1.81 -2.19 5.39
C ASP A 76 3.22 -2.73 5.63
N ARG A 77 3.56 -3.74 4.84
CA ARG A 77 4.81 -4.50 4.92
C ARG A 77 5.40 -4.57 3.52
N CYS A 78 6.71 -4.40 3.44
CA CYS A 78 7.46 -4.61 2.22
C CYS A 78 7.31 -6.06 1.75
N ILE A 79 6.95 -6.26 0.48
CA ILE A 79 6.81 -7.58 -0.13
C ILE A 79 8.16 -8.33 -0.16
N ALA A 80 9.25 -7.61 -0.39
CA ALA A 80 10.58 -8.19 -0.58
C ALA A 80 11.31 -8.55 0.73
N SER A 81 11.17 -7.74 1.77
CA SER A 81 11.93 -7.91 3.02
C SER A 81 11.06 -8.05 4.29
N GLY A 82 9.75 -7.77 4.23
CA GLY A 82 8.86 -7.80 5.40
C GLY A 82 9.00 -6.62 6.37
N ASN A 83 9.82 -5.61 6.04
CA ASN A 83 9.95 -4.38 6.82
C ASN A 83 8.68 -3.53 6.75
N SER A 84 8.27 -2.92 7.87
CA SER A 84 7.08 -2.04 7.92
C SER A 84 7.39 -0.55 7.89
N LYS A 85 8.66 -0.17 7.99
CA LYS A 85 9.04 1.25 8.00
C LYS A 85 9.24 1.71 6.55
N TRP A 86 8.80 2.94 6.26
CA TRP A 86 9.03 3.60 4.96
C TRP A 86 8.55 2.76 3.77
N VAL A 87 7.36 2.17 3.89
CA VAL A 87 6.74 1.41 2.80
C VAL A 87 5.99 2.38 1.91
N ILE A 88 6.30 2.37 0.62
CA ILE A 88 5.57 3.13 -0.39
C ILE A 88 4.34 2.29 -0.79
N SER A 89 3.14 2.85 -0.64
CA SER A 89 1.86 2.13 -0.84
C SER A 89 1.72 1.55 -2.23
N ASP A 90 2.15 2.30 -3.25
CA ASP A 90 1.87 2.01 -4.65
C ASP A 90 2.63 0.76 -5.12
N PHE A 91 3.88 0.62 -4.65
CA PHE A 91 4.74 -0.52 -4.98
C PHE A 91 4.80 -1.59 -3.87
N LYS A 92 4.29 -1.27 -2.67
CA LYS A 92 4.38 -2.12 -1.46
C LYS A 92 5.82 -2.55 -1.15
N LEU A 93 6.78 -1.65 -1.37
CA LEU A 93 8.21 -1.84 -1.12
C LEU A 93 8.73 -0.83 -0.09
N ASN A 94 9.73 -1.25 0.67
CA ASN A 94 10.49 -0.35 1.54
C ASN A 94 11.42 0.54 0.69
N ARG A 95 11.73 1.76 1.15
CA ARG A 95 12.64 2.72 0.50
C ARG A 95 13.94 2.13 -0.04
N THR A 96 14.60 1.23 0.71
CA THR A 96 15.90 0.65 0.30
C THR A 96 15.70 -0.32 -0.87
N GLU A 97 14.70 -1.19 -0.76
CA GLU A 97 14.37 -2.13 -1.84
C GLU A 97 13.85 -1.41 -3.08
N PHE A 98 13.02 -0.40 -2.87
CA PHE A 98 12.53 0.47 -3.93
C PHE A 98 13.70 1.11 -4.69
N ARG A 99 14.65 1.73 -3.99
CA ARG A 99 15.86 2.31 -4.60
C ARG A 99 16.69 1.27 -5.35
N ASN A 100 16.86 0.07 -4.78
CA ASN A 100 17.63 -1.00 -5.40
C ASN A 100 16.96 -1.52 -6.68
N ARG A 101 15.63 -1.69 -6.67
CA ARG A 101 14.87 -2.14 -7.84
C ARG A 101 14.73 -1.07 -8.91
N ALA A 102 14.58 0.19 -8.52
CA ALA A 102 14.59 1.33 -9.43
C ALA A 102 15.93 1.44 -10.17
N ARG A 103 17.06 1.32 -9.46
CA ARG A 103 18.41 1.28 -10.08
C ARG A 103 18.60 0.11 -11.05
N ARG A 104 17.92 -1.02 -10.81
CA ARG A 104 17.93 -2.19 -11.69
C ARG A 104 16.96 -2.08 -12.86
N GLY A 105 16.16 -1.01 -12.94
CA GLY A 105 15.13 -0.85 -13.97
C GLY A 105 13.95 -1.83 -13.85
N GLN A 106 13.73 -2.44 -12.68
CA GLN A 106 12.64 -3.41 -12.48
C GLN A 106 11.28 -2.77 -12.23
N ILE A 107 11.26 -1.46 -11.93
CA ILE A 107 10.03 -0.72 -11.65
C ILE A 107 9.67 0.10 -12.88
N PRO A 108 8.53 -0.16 -13.54
CA PRO A 108 8.10 0.62 -14.69
C PRO A 108 7.82 2.08 -14.28
N GLY A 109 8.21 3.03 -15.12
CA GLY A 109 7.90 4.45 -14.92
C GLY A 109 8.71 5.18 -13.83
N VAL A 110 9.66 4.51 -13.17
CA VAL A 110 10.55 5.16 -12.18
C VAL A 110 11.92 5.40 -12.80
N ALA A 111 12.16 6.66 -13.17
CA ALA A 111 13.48 7.15 -13.54
C ALA A 111 14.17 7.82 -12.35
N ILE A 112 15.49 7.89 -12.39
CA ILE A 112 16.26 8.73 -11.46
C ILE A 112 15.89 10.18 -11.77
N GLY A 113 15.33 10.89 -10.79
CA GLY A 113 15.04 12.31 -10.93
C GLY A 113 16.35 13.09 -11.06
N SER A 114 16.79 13.34 -12.29
CA SER A 114 17.77 14.38 -12.58
C SER A 114 17.02 15.70 -12.66
N CYS A 115 17.23 16.59 -11.71
CA CYS A 115 16.92 18.01 -11.91
C CYS A 115 17.87 18.54 -12.98
N GLN A 116 17.50 18.41 -14.25
CA GLN A 116 17.99 19.37 -15.23
C GLN A 116 17.19 20.64 -14.97
N CYS A 117 17.83 21.61 -14.33
CA CYS A 117 17.30 22.96 -14.25
C CYS A 117 17.13 23.46 -15.68
N ILE A 118 15.88 23.52 -16.15
CA ILE A 118 15.51 24.22 -17.38
C ILE A 118 15.14 25.64 -16.98
N THR A 119 16.15 26.50 -16.81
CA THR A 119 15.99 27.94 -17.01
C THR A 119 17.25 28.46 -17.71
N SER A 120 17.15 28.58 -19.03
CA SER A 120 17.76 29.60 -19.90
C SER A 120 18.99 30.34 -19.37
N GLU A 121 20.19 29.87 -19.74
CA GLU A 121 21.39 30.65 -20.16
C GLU A 121 22.64 29.77 -20.01
N CYS A 122 23.06 29.15 -21.11
CA CYS A 122 24.45 28.77 -21.37
C CYS A 122 24.66 28.90 -22.88
N SER A 123 24.65 30.14 -23.36
CA SER A 123 25.09 30.48 -24.70
C SER A 123 26.61 30.34 -24.80
N GLU A 124 27.04 29.48 -25.72
CA GLU A 124 28.19 29.62 -26.63
C GLU A 124 29.56 29.94 -25.97
N THR A 125 30.50 28.99 -25.99
CA THR A 125 31.51 28.97 -27.07
C THR A 125 32.30 27.66 -27.11
N LEU A 126 32.55 27.18 -28.35
CA LEU A 126 33.54 26.18 -28.79
C LEU A 126 33.23 24.71 -28.43
N ASP A 127 33.18 23.73 -29.33
CA ASP A 127 33.62 23.63 -30.71
C ASP A 127 32.84 22.52 -31.43
N SER A 128 32.67 22.72 -32.74
CA SER A 128 32.14 21.77 -33.69
C SER A 128 32.82 20.40 -33.63
N ARG A 129 32.06 19.33 -33.41
CA ARG A 129 32.12 18.06 -34.18
C ARG A 129 31.11 17.02 -33.65
N LEU A 130 30.42 16.39 -34.62
CA LEU A 130 29.53 15.22 -34.54
C LEU A 130 28.08 15.55 -34.19
N SER A 131 27.23 15.94 -35.14
CA SER A 131 26.50 15.05 -36.07
C SER A 131 25.93 13.79 -35.40
N THR A 132 24.65 13.81 -35.02
CA THR A 132 23.61 12.88 -35.52
C THR A 132 22.26 13.05 -34.80
N LEU A 133 21.21 13.15 -35.63
CA LEU A 133 19.83 12.68 -35.41
C LEU A 133 18.86 13.51 -34.55
N THR A 134 18.17 14.41 -35.26
CA THR A 134 16.70 14.44 -35.41
C THR A 134 15.81 14.01 -34.24
N HIS A 135 15.17 15.01 -33.63
CA HIS A 135 13.76 15.12 -33.22
C HIS A 135 13.05 13.91 -32.59
N GLY A 136 12.56 14.12 -31.36
CA GLY A 136 11.50 13.32 -30.75
C GLY A 136 11.01 13.96 -29.46
N LEU A 137 10.13 14.96 -29.60
CA LEU A 137 9.38 15.59 -28.50
C LEU A 137 8.64 14.52 -27.67
N CYS A 138 8.64 14.65 -26.35
CA CYS A 138 7.70 13.96 -25.47
C CYS A 138 6.37 14.74 -25.43
N PRO A 139 5.25 14.21 -25.95
CA PRO A 139 3.93 14.72 -25.60
C PRO A 139 3.53 14.10 -24.26
N LEU A 140 3.41 14.95 -23.26
CA LEU A 140 2.51 14.74 -22.14
C LEU A 140 1.10 14.67 -22.70
N GLU A 141 0.51 13.47 -22.76
CA GLU A 141 -0.93 13.24 -22.61
C GLU A 141 -1.22 11.74 -22.79
N ASN A 142 -2.15 11.24 -21.97
CA ASN A 142 -2.70 9.89 -21.97
C ASN A 142 -1.92 8.85 -21.17
N LEU A 143 -2.26 8.75 -19.88
CA LEU A 143 -2.90 7.56 -19.30
C LEU A 143 -3.31 7.88 -17.85
N THR A 144 -4.24 8.82 -17.70
CA THR A 144 -5.27 8.68 -16.68
C THR A 144 -6.16 7.52 -17.13
N ASN A 145 -6.05 6.39 -16.43
CA ASN A 145 -7.02 5.28 -16.26
C ASN A 145 -6.24 3.98 -16.02
N PHE A 146 -6.73 3.16 -15.08
CA PHE A 146 -6.07 2.02 -14.40
C PHE A 146 -5.08 2.47 -13.31
N ILE A 147 -5.38 2.41 -12.01
CA ILE A 147 -6.13 1.40 -11.26
C ILE A 147 -6.94 2.08 -10.15
N MET A 148 -8.23 1.83 -10.20
CA MET A 148 -9.19 2.05 -9.11
C MET A 148 -8.71 1.40 -7.82
N THR A 149 -8.99 2.11 -6.72
CA THR A 149 -9.30 1.59 -5.39
C THR A 149 -9.30 0.07 -5.25
N ASP A 150 -8.50 -0.44 -4.32
CA ASP A 150 -8.95 -1.45 -3.36
C ASP A 150 -8.09 -1.32 -2.09
N ARG A 151 -8.47 -0.30 -1.32
CA ARG A 151 -8.29 -0.30 0.12
C ARG A 151 -9.62 -0.82 0.67
N PRO A 152 -9.66 -1.85 1.53
CA PRO A 152 -10.78 -1.94 2.47
C PRO A 152 -10.75 -0.70 3.39
#